data_AF-A0A0N1BCV4-F1
#
_entry.id   AF-A0A0N1BCV4-F1
#
_cell.length_a   1.000
_cell.length_b   1.000
_cell.length_c   1.000
_cell.angle_alpha   90.00
_cell.angle_beta   90.00
_cell.angle_gamma   90.00
#
_symmetry.space_group_name_H-M   'P 1'
#
loop_
_entity.id
_entity.type
_entity.pdbx_description
1 polymer ?
#
loop_
_entity_poly.entity_id
_entity_poly.type
_entity_poly.pdbx_seq_one_letter_code
_entity_poly.pdbx_strand_id
1 'polypeptide(L)'
;WESRYPAHWLVPGAHIRLQRGDCAGQVCRELAEVLDRARGNMVDDLIAYRPERVFIDENRRKLFFGGEPFDYLAFLRQDARFAAAWSCYARIGSRRGYGVWARTCGA
;
A
#
# COMPACT_ATOMS: atom_id res chain seq x y z
N TRP A 1 18.27 0.07 -0.41
CA TRP A 1 16.99 0.19 0.31
C TRP A 1 16.77 1.67 0.50
N GLU A 2 16.00 2.30 -0.38
CA GLU A 2 15.53 3.66 -0.16
C GLU A 2 14.16 3.59 0.50
N SER A 3 14.03 4.35 1.57
CA SER A 3 12.92 4.19 2.48
C SER A 3 12.59 5.57 3.07
N ARG A 4 11.50 6.16 2.59
CA ARG A 4 10.88 7.34 3.21
C ARG A 4 10.00 6.93 4.43
N TYR A 5 10.41 5.93 5.23
CA TYR A 5 9.56 4.96 5.97
C TYR A 5 8.85 5.31 7.29
N PRO A 6 8.93 6.47 7.97
CA PRO A 6 8.12 6.60 9.20
C PRO A 6 6.61 6.63 8.90
N ALA A 7 6.18 7.11 7.73
CA ALA A 7 4.76 7.23 7.39
C ALA A 7 4.07 5.88 7.09
N HIS A 8 4.78 4.87 6.57
CA HIS A 8 4.17 3.56 6.28
C HIS A 8 3.70 2.83 7.54
N TRP A 9 4.38 3.04 8.67
CA TRP A 9 3.98 2.50 9.96
C TRP A 9 2.67 3.08 10.48
N LEU A 10 2.21 4.22 9.93
CA LEU A 10 0.94 4.83 10.32
C LEU A 10 -0.27 4.22 9.61
N VAL A 11 -0.07 3.51 8.49
CA VAL A 11 -1.16 2.92 7.70
C VAL A 11 -2.04 1.98 8.52
N PRO A 12 -1.51 1.01 9.30
CA PRO A 12 -2.38 0.11 10.04
C PRO A 12 -3.17 0.84 11.11
N GLY A 13 -2.54 1.76 11.86
CA GLY A 13 -3.22 2.52 12.91
C GLY A 13 -4.34 3.42 12.38
N ALA A 14 -4.10 4.13 11.28
CA ALA A 14 -5.11 4.96 10.65
C ALA A 14 -6.24 4.13 10.04
N HIS A 15 -5.92 3.04 9.34
CA HIS A 15 -6.90 2.13 8.77
C HIS A 15 -7.81 1.53 9.84
N ILE A 16 -7.24 0.97 10.92
CA ILE A 16 -8.01 0.35 12.01
C ILE A 16 -9.01 1.34 12.59
N ARG A 17 -8.54 2.55 12.94
CA ARG A 17 -9.41 3.56 13.57
C ARG A 17 -10.53 4.01 12.65
N LEU A 18 -10.26 4.16 11.35
CA LEU A 18 -11.29 4.51 10.38
C LEU A 18 -12.29 3.38 10.17
N GLN A 19 -11.86 2.12 10.06
CA GLN A 19 -12.76 0.97 9.89
C GLN A 19 -13.69 0.76 11.08
N ARG A 20 -13.19 0.98 12.30
CA ARG A 20 -13.96 0.80 13.54
C ARG A 20 -14.86 1.97 13.89
N GLY A 21 -14.70 3.11 13.20
CA GLY A 21 -15.36 4.36 13.59
C GLY A 21 -14.77 4.98 14.86
N ASP A 22 -13.52 4.64 15.22
CA ASP A 22 -12.80 5.12 16.40
C ASP A 22 -12.16 6.51 16.17
N CYS A 23 -12.93 7.43 15.58
CA CYS A 23 -12.56 8.82 15.32
C CYS A 23 -13.82 9.71 15.22
N ALA A 24 -13.64 11.02 15.36
CA ALA A 24 -14.71 11.99 15.11
C ALA A 24 -14.15 13.30 14.53
N GLY A 25 -14.96 13.95 13.68
CA GLY A 25 -14.69 15.29 13.15
C GLY A 25 -13.30 15.41 12.51
N GLN A 26 -12.49 16.31 13.07
CA GLN A 26 -11.15 16.59 12.59
C GLN A 26 -10.23 15.36 12.60
N VAL A 27 -10.34 14.49 13.61
CA VAL A 27 -9.49 13.32 13.74
C VAL A 27 -9.71 12.34 12.58
N CYS A 28 -10.95 12.12 12.15
CA CYS A 28 -11.19 11.24 10.99
C CYS A 28 -10.57 11.81 9.70
N ARG A 29 -10.61 13.13 9.52
CA ARG A 29 -9.98 13.79 8.36
C ARG A 29 -8.46 13.62 8.39
N GLU A 30 -7.84 13.85 9.53
CA GLU A 30 -6.38 13.68 9.69
C GLU A 30 -5.94 12.23 9.46
N LEU A 31 -6.72 11.25 9.92
CA LEU A 31 -6.43 9.84 9.66
C LEU A 31 -6.57 9.50 8.16
N ALA A 32 -7.56 10.06 7.47
CA ALA A 32 -7.71 9.89 6.03
C ALA A 32 -6.52 10.54 5.28
N GLU A 33 -6.09 11.73 5.69
CA GLU A 33 -4.91 12.41 5.13
C GLU A 33 -3.62 11.62 5.34
N VAL A 34 -3.47 10.94 6.49
CA VAL A 34 -2.35 10.03 6.74
C VAL A 34 -2.34 8.88 5.73
N LEU A 35 -3.50 8.26 5.48
CA LEU A 35 -3.63 7.21 4.48
C LEU A 35 -3.33 7.75 3.07
N ASP A 36 -3.83 8.94 2.73
CA ASP A 36 -3.60 9.55 1.43
C ASP A 36 -2.14 9.88 1.18
N ARG A 37 -1.45 10.43 2.19
CA ARG A 37 -0.01 10.69 2.13
C ARG A 37 0.80 9.41 2.01
N ALA A 38 0.47 8.39 2.78
CA ALA A 38 1.14 7.09 2.70
C ALA A 38 0.98 6.47 1.30
N ARG A 39 -0.24 6.52 0.74
CA ARG A 39 -0.51 6.06 -0.64
C ARG A 39 0.32 6.83 -1.65
N GLY A 40 0.27 8.16 -1.60
CA GLY A 40 1.01 9.03 -2.51
C GLY A 40 2.51 8.73 -2.50
N ASN A 41 3.10 8.59 -1.31
CA ASN A 41 4.52 8.26 -1.16
C ASN A 41 4.89 6.88 -1.76
N MET A 42 4.07 5.85 -1.50
CA MET A 42 4.30 4.50 -2.07
C MET A 42 4.24 4.54 -3.60
N VAL A 43 3.30 5.31 -4.16
CA VAL A 43 3.12 5.45 -5.61
C VAL A 43 4.26 6.24 -6.23
N ASP A 44 4.69 7.33 -5.59
CA ASP A 44 5.84 8.12 -6.04
C ASP A 44 7.12 7.27 -6.05
N ASP A 45 7.34 6.43 -5.04
CA ASP A 45 8.48 5.51 -4.98
C ASP A 45 8.42 4.44 -6.08
N LEU A 46 7.25 3.83 -6.32
CA LEU A 46 7.07 2.87 -7.39
C LEU A 46 7.41 3.47 -8.77
N ILE A 47 6.94 4.69 -9.02
CA ILE A 47 7.15 5.41 -10.29
C ILE A 47 8.59 5.86 -10.45
N ALA A 48 9.21 6.40 -9.40
CA ALA A 48 10.57 6.91 -9.45
C ALA A 48 11.58 5.77 -9.66
N TYR A 49 11.47 4.70 -8.86
CA TYR A 49 12.50 3.68 -8.81
C TYR A 49 12.25 2.50 -9.75
N ARG A 50 11.00 2.27 -10.19
CA ARG A 50 10.62 1.22 -11.14
C ARG A 50 11.28 -0.14 -10.81
N PRO A 51 11.13 -0.65 -9.58
CA PRO A 51 11.84 -1.84 -9.13
C PRO A 51 11.59 -3.04 -10.05
N GLU A 52 12.61 -3.88 -10.24
CA GLU A 52 12.43 -5.11 -11.03
C GLU A 52 11.47 -6.11 -10.38
N ARG A 53 11.35 -6.05 -9.05
CA ARG A 53 10.50 -6.94 -8.24
C ARG A 53 9.75 -6.15 -7.18
N VAL A 54 8.46 -6.44 -7.03
CA VAL A 54 7.62 -5.90 -5.96
C VAL A 54 7.00 -7.08 -5.19
N PHE A 55 7.08 -7.00 -3.87
CA PHE A 55 6.47 -7.96 -2.96
C PHE A 55 5.27 -7.30 -2.29
N ILE A 56 4.09 -7.89 -2.44
CA ILE A 56 2.85 -7.38 -1.84
C ILE A 56 2.36 -8.37 -0.82
N ASP A 57 2.09 -7.92 0.41
CA ASP A 57 1.45 -8.76 1.42
C ASP A 57 0.00 -9.06 1.01
N GLU A 58 -0.24 -10.30 0.56
CA GLU A 58 -1.53 -10.83 0.13
C GLU A 58 -2.19 -11.68 1.24
N ASN A 59 -1.64 -11.70 2.46
CA ASN A 59 -2.25 -12.42 3.57
C ASN A 59 -3.64 -11.84 3.88
N ARG A 60 -4.64 -12.72 4.02
CA ARG A 60 -6.01 -12.34 4.41
C ARG A 60 -6.04 -11.69 5.79
N ARG A 61 -5.20 -12.16 6.70
CA ARG A 61 -5.03 -11.61 8.04
C ARG A 61 -3.63 -11.05 8.17
N LYS A 62 -3.51 -9.72 8.11
CA LYS A 62 -2.24 -9.01 8.30
C LYS A 62 -2.04 -8.71 9.77
N LEU A 63 -0.88 -9.11 10.32
CA LEU A 63 -0.62 -9.07 11.77
C LEU A 63 -0.81 -7.67 12.38
N PHE A 64 -0.43 -6.63 11.66
CA PHE A 64 -0.45 -5.25 12.18
C PHE A 64 -1.79 -4.54 12.00
N PHE A 65 -2.76 -5.13 11.33
CA PHE A 65 -4.06 -4.50 11.04
C PHE A 65 -5.15 -4.83 12.07
N GLY A 66 -4.78 -5.39 13.23
CA GLY A 66 -5.71 -5.54 14.35
C GLY A 66 -6.92 -6.46 14.08
N GLY A 67 -6.86 -7.29 13.03
CA GLY A 67 -7.98 -8.10 12.56
C GLY A 67 -8.81 -7.45 11.46
N GLU A 68 -8.64 -6.15 11.20
CA GLU A 68 -9.31 -5.46 10.10
C GLU A 68 -8.77 -5.93 8.74
N PRO A 69 -9.65 -6.14 7.74
CA PRO A 69 -9.22 -6.50 6.40
C PRO A 69 -8.47 -5.33 5.75
N PHE A 70 -7.37 -5.62 5.06
CA PHE A 70 -6.64 -4.63 4.28
C PHE A 70 -6.02 -5.26 3.04
N ASP A 71 -6.22 -4.64 1.88
CA ASP A 71 -5.67 -5.05 0.59
C ASP A 71 -4.82 -3.90 0.05
N TYR A 72 -3.50 -4.12 -0.04
CA TYR A 72 -2.55 -3.12 -0.54
C TYR A 72 -2.81 -2.74 -2.00
N LEU A 73 -3.19 -3.69 -2.85
CA LEU A 73 -3.49 -3.39 -4.25
C LEU A 73 -4.76 -2.55 -4.36
N ALA A 74 -5.81 -2.89 -3.62
CA ALA A 74 -7.03 -2.09 -3.58
C ALA A 74 -6.76 -0.68 -3.03
N PHE A 75 -5.96 -0.58 -1.97
CA PHE A 75 -5.56 0.69 -1.37
C PHE A 75 -4.76 1.57 -2.35
N LEU A 76 -3.77 1.02 -3.03
CA LEU A 76 -2.92 1.75 -3.96
C LEU A 76 -3.64 2.12 -5.26
N ARG A 77 -4.57 1.29 -5.75
CA ARG A 77 -5.40 1.55 -6.94
C ARG A 77 -6.32 2.76 -6.83
N GLN A 78 -6.51 3.30 -5.63
CA GLN A 78 -7.22 4.57 -5.45
C GLN A 78 -6.46 5.75 -6.06
N ASP A 79 -5.15 5.62 -6.28
CA ASP A 79 -4.35 6.59 -7.05
C ASP A 79 -4.25 6.14 -8.52
N ALA A 80 -4.75 6.96 -9.45
CA ALA A 80 -4.72 6.64 -10.88
C ALA A 80 -3.28 6.46 -11.43
N ARG A 81 -2.30 7.15 -10.84
CA ARG A 81 -0.88 7.05 -11.23
C ARG A 81 -0.33 5.66 -10.91
N PHE A 82 -0.81 5.03 -9.82
CA PHE A 82 -0.48 3.66 -9.49
C PHE A 82 -0.96 2.70 -10.58
N ALA A 83 -2.22 2.81 -11.02
CA ALA A 83 -2.77 1.89 -12.02
C ALA A 83 -1.96 1.92 -13.33
N ALA A 84 -1.57 3.12 -13.79
CA ALA A 84 -0.71 3.28 -14.95
C ALA A 84 0.66 2.62 -14.75
N ALA A 85 1.35 2.89 -13.63
CA ALA A 85 2.65 2.30 -13.34
C ALA A 85 2.59 0.77 -13.13
N TRP A 86 1.54 0.28 -12.48
CA TRP A 86 1.33 -1.12 -12.15
C TRP A 86 1.02 -1.99 -13.37
N SER A 87 0.52 -1.39 -14.46
CA SER A 87 0.32 -2.10 -15.74
C SER A 87 1.59 -2.76 -16.29
N CYS A 88 2.76 -2.24 -15.87
CA CYS A 88 4.06 -2.77 -16.21
C CYS A 88 4.54 -3.90 -15.29
N TYR A 89 3.68 -4.43 -14.40
CA TYR A 89 4.04 -5.51 -13.48
C TYR A 89 3.12 -6.71 -13.67
N ALA A 90 3.73 -7.88 -13.84
CA ALA A 90 3.04 -9.16 -13.90
C ALA A 90 3.33 -9.98 -12.65
N ARG A 91 2.32 -10.66 -12.12
CA ARG A 91 2.48 -11.58 -10.99
C ARG A 91 3.23 -12.82 -11.48
N ILE A 92 4.35 -13.13 -10.84
CA ILE A 92 5.21 -14.27 -11.20
C ILE A 92 5.18 -15.41 -10.16
N GLY A 93 4.54 -15.19 -9.00
CA GLY A 93 4.42 -16.23 -7.99
C GLY A 93 4.03 -15.67 -6.62
N SER A 94 4.28 -16.46 -5.59
CA SER A 94 4.10 -16.04 -4.20
C SER A 94 5.10 -16.72 -3.27
N ARG A 95 5.40 -16.08 -2.14
CA ARG A 95 6.26 -16.64 -1.09
C ARG A 95 5.82 -16.14 0.28
N ARG A 96 5.53 -17.06 1.21
CA ARG A 96 5.14 -16.75 2.61
C ARG A 96 4.00 -15.72 2.73
N GLY A 97 2.98 -15.84 1.88
CA GLY A 97 1.84 -14.92 1.86
C GLY A 97 2.08 -13.60 1.12
N TYR A 98 3.27 -13.39 0.56
CA TYR A 98 3.53 -12.27 -0.35
C TYR A 98 3.33 -12.70 -1.80
N GLY A 99 2.55 -11.94 -2.56
CA GLY A 99 2.58 -11.99 -4.02
C GLY A 99 3.89 -11.41 -4.54
N VAL A 100 4.51 -12.07 -5.50
CA VAL A 100 5.75 -11.61 -6.15
C VAL A 100 5.41 -11.14 -7.55
N TRP A 101 5.75 -9.89 -7.84
CA TRP A 101 5.44 -9.22 -9.09
C TRP A 101 6.74 -8.79 -9.76
N ALA A 102 6.88 -9.03 -11.05
CA ALA A 102 8.03 -8.64 -11.85
C ALA A 102 7.65 -7.58 -12.86
N ARG A 103 8.54 -6.61 -13.05
CA ARG A 103 8.38 -5.60 -14.09
C ARG A 103 8.55 -6.24 -15.48
N THR A 104 7.66 -5.92 -16.41
CA THR A 104 7.61 -6.48 -17.78
C THR A 104 7.81 -5.43 -18.88
N CYS A 105 7.59 -4.14 -18.58
CA CYS A 105 7.86 -3.08 -19.55
C CYS A 105 9.36 -2.74 -19.60
N GLY A 106 9.93 -2.65 -20.81
CA GLY A 106 11.29 -2.13 -21.04
C GLY A 106 12.35 -2.84 -20.20
N ALA A 107 12.52 -4.14 -20.47
CA ALA A 107 13.72 -4.89 -20.10
C ALA A 107 14.94 -4.38 -20.89
#